data_AF-A0A672L5I3-F1
#
_entry.id   AF-A0A672L5I3-F1
#
_cell.length_a   1.000
_cell.length_b   1.000
_cell.length_c   1.000
_cell.angle_alpha   90.00
_cell.angle_beta   90.00
_cell.angle_gamma   90.00
#
_symmetry.space_group_name_H-M   'P 1'
#
loop_
_entity.id
_entity.type
_entity.pdbx_description
1 polymer ?
#
loop_
_entity_poly.entity_id
_entity_poly.type
_entity_poly.pdbx_seq_one_letter_code
_entity_poly.pdbx_strand_id
1 'polypeptide(L)'
;MYHATSMFDFRHGSNSALLSCTAVLHYGITAVLQRDTVRHVMHCSQTLVSLVGRFLKNAWSKEPVITVSCGVGLLACALPALSPLTKYTGMMNQAIPYNYPVPVRDDGNMPDVPAHPRDPQGENLDWLKNL
;
A
#
# COMPACT_ATOMS: atom_id res chain seq x y z
N MET A 1 -70.07 -35.22 -24.40
CA MET A 1 -68.60 -35.33 -24.61
C MET A 1 -67.93 -34.62 -23.46
N TYR A 2 -66.91 -35.27 -22.91
CA TYR A 2 -66.30 -35.07 -21.59
C TYR A 2 -65.27 -33.93 -21.54
N HIS A 3 -64.85 -33.63 -20.29
CA HIS A 3 -63.61 -32.96 -19.83
C HIS A 3 -63.63 -31.41 -19.76
N ALA A 4 -63.69 -30.74 -18.61
CA ALA A 4 -62.96 -30.85 -17.33
C ALA A 4 -61.50 -30.34 -17.39
N THR A 5 -61.35 -29.10 -16.88
CA THR A 5 -60.34 -28.65 -15.90
C THR A 5 -58.85 -28.81 -16.23
N SER A 6 -58.21 -27.69 -16.53
CA SER A 6 -56.81 -27.38 -16.16
C SER A 6 -56.81 -25.92 -15.70
N MET A 7 -56.90 -25.57 -14.41
CA MET A 7 -56.08 -25.96 -13.26
C MET A 7 -54.57 -25.75 -13.47
N PHE A 8 -54.14 -24.70 -14.17
CA PHE A 8 -52.76 -24.20 -14.06
C PHE A 8 -52.75 -22.75 -14.53
N ASP A 9 -52.79 -21.78 -13.61
CA ASP A 9 -52.05 -20.50 -13.78
C ASP A 9 -52.21 -19.49 -12.63
N PHE A 10 -52.94 -19.81 -11.54
CA PHE A 10 -52.96 -18.92 -10.37
C PHE A 10 -51.85 -19.19 -9.33
N ARG A 11 -50.90 -20.09 -9.62
CA ARG A 11 -49.84 -20.49 -8.68
C ARG A 11 -48.44 -19.98 -9.05
N HIS A 12 -48.22 -19.45 -10.25
CA HIS A 12 -46.90 -18.92 -10.68
C HIS A 12 -46.69 -17.43 -10.32
N GLY A 13 -47.75 -16.62 -10.27
CA GLY A 13 -47.68 -15.20 -9.90
C GLY A 13 -47.51 -14.95 -8.39
N SER A 14 -48.11 -15.79 -7.54
CA SER A 14 -47.99 -15.66 -6.08
C SER A 14 -46.59 -16.03 -5.58
N ASN A 15 -45.99 -17.07 -6.16
CA ASN A 15 -44.67 -17.56 -5.77
C ASN A 15 -43.53 -16.62 -6.20
N SER A 16 -43.64 -15.95 -7.36
CA SER A 16 -42.63 -15.00 -7.86
C SER A 16 -42.62 -13.69 -7.05
N ALA A 17 -43.79 -13.20 -6.63
CA ALA A 17 -43.90 -12.05 -5.73
C ALA A 17 -43.32 -12.37 -4.34
N LEU A 18 -43.64 -13.55 -3.77
CA LEU A 18 -43.08 -14.01 -2.49
C LEU A 18 -41.56 -14.25 -2.55
N LEU A 19 -41.03 -14.75 -3.68
CA LEU A 19 -39.58 -14.89 -3.90
C LEU A 19 -38.88 -13.53 -4.01
N SER A 20 -39.49 -12.55 -4.69
CA SER A 20 -38.92 -11.19 -4.75
C SER A 20 -38.91 -10.51 -3.39
N CYS A 21 -39.96 -10.70 -2.58
CA CYS A 21 -40.09 -10.10 -1.26
C CYS A 21 -39.12 -10.74 -0.25
N THR A 22 -38.97 -12.07 -0.28
CA THR A 22 -37.99 -12.77 0.56
C THR A 22 -36.55 -12.47 0.14
N ALA A 23 -36.28 -12.32 -1.16
CA ALA A 23 -34.96 -11.88 -1.65
C ALA A 23 -34.62 -10.47 -1.14
N VAL A 24 -35.51 -9.49 -1.28
CA VAL A 24 -35.29 -8.11 -0.79
C VAL A 24 -35.08 -8.07 0.73
N LEU A 25 -35.86 -8.86 1.49
CA LEU A 25 -35.67 -8.97 2.94
C LEU A 25 -34.31 -9.61 3.29
N HIS A 26 -33.89 -10.66 2.58
CA HIS A 26 -32.62 -11.33 2.82
C HIS A 26 -31.41 -10.46 2.42
N TYR A 27 -31.47 -9.74 1.30
CA TYR A 27 -30.44 -8.77 0.90
C TYR A 27 -30.38 -7.57 1.87
N GLY A 28 -31.53 -7.11 2.36
CA GLY A 28 -31.59 -6.05 3.37
C GLY A 28 -30.94 -6.46 4.69
N ILE A 29 -31.26 -7.67 5.19
CA ILE A 29 -30.72 -8.20 6.45
C ILE A 29 -29.20 -8.43 6.35
N THR A 30 -28.73 -9.02 5.25
CA THR A 30 -27.29 -9.25 5.04
C THR A 30 -26.51 -7.92 4.91
N ALA A 31 -27.08 -6.90 4.28
CA ALA A 31 -26.47 -5.56 4.20
C ALA A 31 -26.48 -4.77 5.52
N VAL A 32 -27.42 -5.06 6.44
CA VAL A 32 -27.43 -4.49 7.80
C VAL A 32 -26.40 -5.19 8.68
N LEU A 33 -26.33 -6.52 8.64
CA LEU A 33 -25.30 -7.30 9.34
C LEU A 33 -23.89 -6.93 8.89
N GLN A 34 -23.66 -6.72 7.58
CA GLN A 34 -22.38 -6.24 7.05
C GLN A 34 -22.03 -4.84 7.60
N ARG A 35 -23.00 -3.90 7.68
CA ARG A 35 -22.79 -2.56 8.23
C ARG A 35 -22.50 -2.56 9.72
N ASP A 36 -23.16 -3.41 10.50
CA ASP A 36 -22.95 -3.49 11.94
C ASP A 36 -21.63 -4.18 12.30
N THR A 37 -21.23 -5.18 11.51
CA THR A 37 -19.90 -5.79 11.61
C THR A 37 -18.80 -4.78 11.29
N VAL A 38 -18.95 -4.00 10.21
CA VAL A 38 -18.01 -2.94 9.87
C VAL A 38 -17.98 -1.85 10.94
N ARG A 39 -19.12 -1.46 11.52
CA ARG A 39 -19.18 -0.50 12.65
C ARG A 39 -18.48 -1.02 13.89
N HIS A 40 -18.62 -2.30 14.22
CA HIS A 40 -17.94 -2.93 15.36
C HIS A 40 -16.42 -3.02 15.15
N VAL A 41 -15.97 -3.37 13.94
CA VAL A 41 -14.55 -3.36 13.58
C VAL A 41 -13.98 -1.95 13.62
N MET A 42 -14.73 -0.97 13.13
CA MET A 42 -14.35 0.45 13.14
C MET A 42 -14.27 1.02 14.57
N HIS A 43 -15.25 0.72 15.44
CA HIS A 43 -15.21 1.09 16.87
C HIS A 43 -14.10 0.38 17.65
N CYS A 44 -13.83 -0.90 17.37
CA CYS A 44 -12.71 -1.65 17.95
C CYS A 44 -11.35 -1.05 17.53
N SER A 45 -11.24 -0.57 16.28
CA SER A 45 -10.06 0.17 15.83
C SER A 45 -9.93 1.53 16.55
N GLN A 46 -11.04 2.23 16.78
CA GLN A 46 -11.04 3.54 17.43
C GLN A 46 -10.73 3.49 18.93
N THR A 47 -11.08 2.42 19.64
CA THR A 47 -10.68 2.26 21.05
C THR A 47 -9.17 2.15 21.19
N LEU A 48 -8.49 1.40 20.31
CA LEU A 48 -7.03 1.32 20.27
C LEU A 48 -6.38 2.67 19.98
N VAL A 49 -6.88 3.43 19.02
CA VAL A 49 -6.38 4.78 18.71
C VAL A 49 -6.55 5.74 19.89
N SER A 50 -7.70 5.66 20.59
CA SER A 50 -7.96 6.49 21.76
C SER A 50 -7.07 6.14 22.97
N LEU A 51 -6.73 4.85 23.13
CA LEU A 51 -5.85 4.36 24.18
C LEU A 51 -4.40 4.80 23.95
N VAL A 52 -3.91 4.67 22.72
CA VAL A 52 -2.57 5.14 22.32
C VAL A 52 -2.45 6.65 22.51
N GLY A 53 -3.46 7.43 22.08
CA GLY A 53 -3.46 8.88 22.26
C GLY A 53 -3.46 9.33 23.73
N ARG A 54 -4.16 8.60 24.62
CA ARG A 54 -4.13 8.85 26.06
C ARG A 54 -2.78 8.49 26.69
N PHE A 55 -2.19 7.36 26.31
CA PHE A 55 -0.87 6.95 26.76
C PHE A 55 0.21 7.95 26.33
N LEU A 56 0.19 8.39 25.07
CA LEU A 56 1.18 9.32 24.52
C LEU A 56 1.12 10.68 25.21
N LYS A 57 -0.08 11.22 25.49
CA LYS A 57 -0.25 12.47 26.26
C LYS A 57 0.29 12.35 27.70
N ASN A 58 0.06 11.21 28.34
CA ASN A 58 0.57 10.93 29.68
C ASN A 58 2.11 10.73 29.69
N ALA A 59 2.67 10.03 28.69
CA ALA A 59 4.10 9.82 28.53
C ALA A 59 4.84 11.15 28.24
N TRP A 60 4.26 12.02 27.42
CA TRP A 60 4.82 13.34 27.12
C TRP A 60 4.83 14.28 28.33
N SER A 61 3.87 14.14 29.24
CA SER A 61 3.78 14.96 30.46
C SER A 61 4.70 14.49 31.60
N LYS A 62 5.00 13.18 31.66
CA LYS A 62 5.84 12.59 32.72
C LYS A 62 7.30 12.46 32.30
N GLU A 63 7.55 11.97 31.10
CA GLU A 63 8.89 11.64 30.59
C GLU A 63 9.03 12.09 29.12
N PRO A 64 9.11 13.41 28.88
CA PRO A 64 9.17 13.96 27.54
C PRO A 64 10.41 13.49 26.77
N VAL A 65 11.55 13.33 27.46
CA VAL A 65 12.83 12.92 26.86
C VAL A 65 12.73 11.52 26.24
N ILE A 66 12.13 10.55 26.96
CA ILE A 66 11.98 9.17 26.49
C ILE A 66 10.95 9.08 25.36
N THR A 67 9.88 9.89 25.44
CA THR A 67 8.85 9.94 24.40
C THR A 67 9.41 10.48 23.09
N VAL A 68 10.21 11.55 23.16
CA VAL A 68 10.85 12.14 21.97
C VAL A 68 11.92 11.21 21.41
N SER A 69 12.77 10.59 22.25
CA SER A 69 13.81 9.68 21.77
C SER A 69 13.22 8.47 21.03
N CYS A 70 12.14 7.88 21.57
CA CYS A 70 11.42 6.79 20.90
C CYS A 70 10.81 7.26 19.57
N GLY A 71 10.18 8.44 19.55
CA GLY A 71 9.60 9.01 18.32
C GLY A 71 10.65 9.27 17.24
N VAL A 72 11.80 9.85 17.59
CA VAL A 72 12.91 10.09 16.67
C VAL A 72 13.52 8.77 16.19
N GLY A 73 13.68 7.78 17.06
CA GLY A 73 14.19 6.46 16.69
C GLY A 73 13.29 5.75 15.66
N LEU A 74 11.97 5.76 15.89
CA LEU A 74 11.01 5.18 14.94
C LEU A 74 11.01 5.93 13.61
N LEU A 75 11.06 7.27 13.66
CA LEU A 75 11.12 8.10 12.47
C LEU A 75 12.41 7.85 11.67
N ALA A 76 13.56 7.74 12.34
CA ALA A 76 14.84 7.46 11.71
C ALA A 76 14.88 6.10 11.01
N CYS A 77 14.15 5.10 11.51
CA CYS A 77 14.03 3.80 10.83
C CYS A 77 13.06 3.84 9.64
N ALA A 78 11.97 4.62 9.74
CA ALA A 78 10.94 4.67 8.71
C ALA A 78 11.32 5.58 7.53
N LEU A 79 11.96 6.72 7.79
CA LEU A 79 12.27 7.73 6.77
C LEU A 79 13.16 7.22 5.62
N PRO A 80 14.22 6.42 5.85
CA PRO A 80 15.06 5.91 4.76
C PRO A 80 14.30 5.03 3.77
N ALA A 81 13.29 4.28 4.25
CA ALA A 81 12.48 3.38 3.41
C ALA A 81 11.40 4.13 2.61
N LEU A 82 10.89 5.24 3.14
CA LEU A 82 9.87 6.06 2.48
C LEU A 82 10.46 7.15 1.58
N SER A 83 11.70 7.57 1.84
CA SER A 83 12.30 8.69 1.13
C SER A 83 12.80 8.28 -0.26
N PRO A 84 12.33 8.92 -1.35
CA PRO A 84 12.88 8.69 -2.68
C PRO A 84 14.33 9.20 -2.81
N LEU A 85 14.78 10.03 -1.88
CA LEU A 85 16.14 10.61 -1.89
C LEU A 85 17.22 9.61 -1.46
N THR A 86 16.85 8.59 -0.68
CA THR A 86 17.81 7.56 -0.21
C THR A 86 18.49 6.86 -1.38
N LYS A 87 17.81 6.73 -2.54
CA LYS A 87 18.38 6.17 -3.77
C LYS A 87 19.59 6.98 -4.27
N TYR A 88 19.48 8.31 -4.30
CA TYR A 88 20.55 9.19 -4.80
C TYR A 88 21.78 9.13 -3.91
N THR A 89 21.61 9.02 -2.58
CA THR A 89 22.73 8.82 -1.64
C THR A 89 23.52 7.55 -1.99
N GLY A 90 22.84 6.45 -2.32
CA GLY A 90 23.50 5.21 -2.74
C GLY A 90 24.27 5.37 -4.07
N MET A 91 23.62 6.00 -5.06
CA MET A 91 24.23 6.26 -6.37
C MET A 91 25.45 7.19 -6.26
N MET A 92 25.42 8.20 -5.40
CA MET A 92 26.56 9.09 -5.14
C MET A 92 27.76 8.33 -4.58
N ASN A 93 27.54 7.43 -3.63
CA ASN A 93 28.62 6.66 -3.03
C ASN A 93 29.29 5.70 -4.02
N GLN A 94 28.54 5.20 -5.00
CA GLN A 94 29.07 4.35 -6.07
C GLN A 94 29.79 5.16 -7.15
N ALA A 95 29.32 6.37 -7.44
CA ALA A 95 29.88 7.23 -8.47
C ALA A 95 31.23 7.87 -8.09
N ILE A 96 31.63 7.86 -6.81
CA ILE A 96 32.90 8.45 -6.37
C ILE A 96 34.06 7.46 -6.59
N PRO A 97 35.01 7.76 -7.49
CA PRO A 97 36.15 6.89 -7.74
C PRO A 97 37.23 7.11 -6.67
N TYR A 98 37.24 6.31 -5.61
CA TYR A 98 38.34 6.31 -4.63
C TYR A 98 39.61 5.62 -5.15
N ASN A 99 39.43 4.61 -6.00
CA ASN A 99 40.51 3.89 -6.66
C ASN A 99 40.62 4.37 -8.10
N TYR A 100 41.84 4.38 -8.63
CA TYR A 100 42.06 4.70 -10.03
C TYR A 100 41.41 3.61 -10.92
N PRO A 101 40.51 3.97 -11.85
CA PRO A 101 39.86 3.00 -12.72
C PRO A 101 40.89 2.46 -13.72
N VAL A 102 41.20 1.17 -13.61
CA VAL A 102 42.14 0.49 -14.52
C VAL A 102 41.40 0.15 -15.82
N PRO A 103 41.90 0.62 -16.99
CA PRO A 103 41.28 0.28 -18.27
C PRO A 103 41.31 -1.22 -18.55
N VAL A 104 40.21 -1.75 -19.06
CA VAL A 104 40.10 -3.14 -19.50
C VAL A 104 40.84 -3.30 -20.83
N ARG A 105 41.44 -4.46 -21.05
CA ARG A 105 42.07 -4.79 -22.34
C ARG A 105 40.99 -5.05 -23.38
N ASP A 106 41.14 -4.46 -24.56
CA ASP A 106 40.18 -4.61 -25.65
C ASP A 106 40.35 -5.97 -26.38
N ASP A 107 39.28 -6.77 -26.38
CA ASP A 107 39.18 -8.04 -27.10
C ASP A 107 38.43 -7.89 -28.45
N GLY A 108 38.03 -6.68 -28.82
CA GLY A 108 37.36 -6.35 -30.08
C GLY A 108 35.83 -6.54 -30.09
N ASN A 109 35.23 -6.97 -28.97
CA ASN A 109 33.78 -7.18 -28.82
C ASN A 109 33.27 -6.69 -27.45
N MET A 110 33.46 -5.41 -27.13
CA MET A 110 32.95 -4.76 -25.91
C MET A 110 32.20 -3.45 -26.22
N PRO A 111 30.94 -3.50 -26.68
CA PRO A 111 30.18 -2.30 -27.08
C PRO A 111 29.73 -1.41 -25.89
N ASP A 112 29.82 -1.93 -24.66
CA ASP A 112 29.43 -1.28 -23.41
C ASP A 112 30.58 -0.53 -22.73
N VAL A 113 31.83 -0.85 -23.06
CA VAL A 113 33.03 -0.20 -22.47
C VAL A 113 33.45 0.98 -23.36
N PRO A 114 33.52 2.22 -22.83
CA PRO A 114 33.99 3.36 -23.60
C PRO A 114 35.49 3.27 -23.90
N ALA A 115 35.89 3.70 -25.11
CA ALA A 115 37.30 3.80 -25.48
C ALA A 115 37.94 5.08 -24.93
N HIS A 116 37.14 6.14 -24.74
CA HIS A 116 37.57 7.43 -24.24
C HIS A 116 36.56 8.01 -23.24
N PRO A 117 36.98 8.79 -22.22
CA PRO A 117 36.09 9.35 -21.18
C PRO A 117 34.98 10.31 -21.68
N ARG A 118 35.03 10.73 -22.94
CA ARG A 118 34.05 11.64 -23.55
C ARG A 118 33.03 10.88 -24.42
N ASP A 119 33.22 9.59 -24.60
CA ASP A 119 32.32 8.78 -25.38
C ASP A 119 30.95 8.72 -24.68
N PRO A 120 29.84 8.66 -25.43
CA PRO A 120 28.50 8.59 -24.84
C PRO A 120 28.23 7.26 -24.12
N GLN A 121 29.08 6.26 -24.33
CA GLN A 121 29.03 4.97 -23.65
C GLN A 121 29.55 5.08 -22.20
N GLY A 122 28.86 4.44 -21.25
CA GLY A 122 29.23 4.44 -19.84
C GLY A 122 28.26 5.21 -18.94
N GLU A 123 28.54 5.22 -17.64
CA GLU A 123 27.68 5.88 -16.65
C GLU A 123 27.89 7.40 -16.67
N ASN A 124 26.83 8.17 -16.96
CA ASN A 124 26.86 9.63 -16.90
C ASN A 124 26.37 10.16 -15.54
N LEU A 125 26.90 11.31 -15.14
CA LEU A 125 26.56 11.99 -13.88
C LEU A 125 25.58 13.14 -14.08
N ASP A 126 24.83 13.17 -15.19
CA ASP A 126 23.92 14.28 -15.48
C ASP A 126 22.75 14.34 -14.49
N TRP A 127 22.33 13.21 -13.93
CA TRP A 127 21.37 13.18 -12.82
C TRP A 127 21.89 13.90 -11.57
N LEU A 128 23.19 13.82 -11.28
CA LEU A 128 23.82 14.48 -10.12
C LEU A 128 24.01 15.98 -10.36
N LYS A 129 24.31 16.38 -11.60
CA LYS A 129 24.45 17.79 -11.98
C LYS A 129 23.12 18.56 -11.95
N ASN A 130 22.02 17.86 -12.17
CA ASN A 130 20.66 18.43 -12.25
C ASN A 130 19.83 18.16 -10.98
N LEU A 131 20.45 17.58 -9.94
CA LEU A 131 19.82 17.33 -8.64
C LEU A 131 19.68 18.63 -7.84
#